data_AF-A0A920MBV1-F1
#
_entry.id   AF-A0A920MBV1-F1
#
_cell.length_a   1.000
_cell.length_b   1.000
_cell.length_c   1.000
_cell.angle_alpha   90.00
_cell.angle_beta   90.00
_cell.angle_gamma   90.00
#
_symmetry.space_group_name_H-M   'P 1'
#
loop_
_entity.id
_entity.type
_entity.pdbx_description
1 polymer ?
#
loop_
_entity_poly.entity_id
_entity_poly.type
_entity_poly.pdbx_seq_one_letter_code
_entity_poly.pdbx_strand_id
1 'polypeptide(L)'
;MKLINRGLSGTVQVIGDKSISHRAILFSALAEGTSVIKNLLISEDTKASLEIVEQMGADVKIQDKFFNNWSGNKWIKKTKK
;
A
#
# COMPACT_ATOMS: atom_id res chain seq x y z
N MET A 1 -31.25 17.10 -24.84
CA MET A 1 -30.54 16.22 -23.88
C MET A 1 -29.89 17.10 -22.82
N LYS A 2 -30.30 17.01 -21.56
CA LYS A 2 -29.86 17.92 -20.48
C LYS A 2 -28.75 17.23 -19.69
N LEU A 3 -27.51 17.69 -19.84
CA LEU A 3 -26.39 17.19 -19.05
C LEU A 3 -26.54 17.69 -17.60
N ILE A 4 -26.55 16.76 -16.66
CA ILE A 4 -26.62 17.08 -15.24
C ILE A 4 -25.18 17.35 -14.77
N ASN A 5 -24.79 18.62 -14.69
CA ASN A 5 -23.48 19.01 -14.18
C ASN A 5 -23.51 19.04 -12.65
N ARG A 6 -23.36 17.88 -12.00
CA ARG A 6 -23.07 17.79 -10.56
C ARG A 6 -21.58 17.56 -10.40
N GLY A 7 -20.89 18.49 -9.75
CA GLY A 7 -19.46 18.37 -9.46
C GLY A 7 -19.17 17.17 -8.56
N LEU A 8 -18.01 16.53 -8.77
CA LEU A 8 -17.52 15.48 -7.89
C LEU A 8 -17.10 16.10 -6.56
N SER A 9 -17.68 15.63 -5.45
CA SER A 9 -17.31 16.07 -4.10
C SER A 9 -17.04 14.86 -3.20
N GLY A 10 -15.93 14.86 -2.49
CA GLY A 10 -15.57 13.80 -1.56
C GLY A 10 -14.11 13.88 -1.15
N THR A 11 -13.70 12.97 -0.26
CA THR A 11 -12.32 12.81 0.18
C THR A 11 -11.80 11.47 -0.30
N VAL A 12 -10.61 11.44 -0.88
CA VAL A 12 -9.91 10.21 -1.25
C VAL A 12 -8.61 10.11 -0.47
N GLN A 13 -8.29 8.92 0.01
CA GLN A 13 -6.98 8.63 0.54
C GLN A 13 -6.11 8.08 -0.60
N VAL A 14 -5.00 8.76 -0.87
CA VAL A 14 -4.07 8.34 -1.91
C VAL A 14 -3.22 7.20 -1.35
N ILE A 15 -3.13 6.12 -2.12
CA ILE A 15 -2.26 4.98 -1.84
C ILE A 15 -0.79 5.36 -2.03
N GLY A 16 0.14 4.51 -1.61
CA GLY A 16 1.57 4.72 -1.87
C GLY A 16 1.89 4.91 -3.36
N ASP A 17 2.93 5.68 -3.64
CA ASP A 17 3.44 5.84 -5.00
C ASP A 17 4.28 4.62 -5.43
N LYS A 18 4.10 4.17 -6.68
CA LYS A 18 4.79 2.99 -7.22
C LYS A 18 6.31 3.19 -7.32
N SER A 19 6.75 4.33 -7.86
CA SER A 19 8.19 4.60 -8.06
C SER A 19 8.92 4.77 -6.73
N ILE A 20 8.30 5.46 -5.77
CA ILE A 20 8.83 5.61 -4.42
C ILE A 20 8.88 4.25 -3.72
N SER A 21 7.86 3.41 -3.89
CA SER A 21 7.84 2.07 -3.30
C SER A 21 8.98 1.19 -3.78
N HIS A 22 9.25 1.15 -5.10
CA HIS A 22 10.41 0.43 -5.65
C HIS A 22 11.73 0.94 -5.07
N ARG A 23 11.93 2.26 -5.05
CA ARG A 23 13.17 2.86 -4.53
C ARG A 23 13.34 2.60 -3.04
N ALA A 24 12.27 2.67 -2.26
CA ALA A 24 12.31 2.39 -0.83
C ALA A 24 12.74 0.94 -0.57
N ILE A 25 12.22 -0.02 -1.34
CA ILE A 25 12.62 -1.44 -1.26
C ILE A 25 14.11 -1.57 -1.60
N LEU A 26 14.56 -1.00 -2.71
CA LEU A 26 15.97 -1.09 -3.12
C LEU A 26 16.92 -0.47 -2.10
N PHE A 27 16.60 0.73 -1.61
CA PHE A 27 17.42 1.38 -0.58
C PHE A 27 17.42 0.60 0.73
N SER A 28 16.30 -0.04 1.09
CA SER A 28 16.26 -0.88 2.29
C SER A 28 17.19 -2.09 2.20
N ALA A 29 17.38 -2.65 1.01
CA ALA A 29 18.29 -3.77 0.77
C ALA A 29 19.77 -3.36 0.76
N LEU A 30 20.05 -2.08 0.47
CA LEU A 30 21.41 -1.52 0.50
C LEU A 30 21.79 -0.95 1.87
N ALA A 31 20.81 -0.65 2.71
CA ALA A 31 21.03 -0.07 4.03
C ALA A 31 21.49 -1.13 5.03
N GLU A 32 22.35 -0.73 5.97
CA GLU A 32 22.70 -1.57 7.11
C GLU A 32 21.60 -1.54 8.18
N GLY A 33 21.32 -2.68 8.79
CA GLY A 33 20.33 -2.81 9.87
C GLY A 33 18.89 -2.99 9.37
N THR A 34 17.92 -2.45 10.11
CA THR A 34 16.49 -2.68 9.85
C THR A 34 15.82 -1.42 9.30
N SER A 35 15.23 -1.52 8.11
CA SER A 35 14.43 -0.48 7.49
C SER A 35 12.93 -0.69 7.72
N VAL A 36 12.20 0.40 7.97
CA VAL A 36 10.73 0.36 8.13
C VAL A 36 10.08 1.28 7.11
N ILE A 37 9.35 0.70 6.16
CA ILE A 37 8.65 1.45 5.11
C ILE A 37 7.17 1.54 5.46
N LYS A 38 6.61 2.76 5.45
CA LYS A 38 5.19 3.03 5.70
C LYS A 38 4.49 3.42 4.41
N ASN A 39 3.20 3.07 4.30
CA ASN A 39 2.38 3.34 3.10
C ASN A 39 3.03 2.81 1.81
N LEU A 40 3.69 1.66 1.89
CA LEU A 40 4.25 0.97 0.74
C LEU A 40 3.11 0.53 -0.17
N LEU A 41 3.19 0.85 -1.46
CA LEU A 41 2.24 0.32 -2.43
C LEU A 41 2.54 -1.16 -2.64
N ILE A 42 1.59 -2.02 -2.33
CA ILE A 42 1.66 -3.46 -2.62
C ILE A 42 0.97 -3.72 -3.97
N SER A 43 1.75 -3.70 -5.06
CA SER A 43 1.35 -4.09 -6.41
C SER A 43 2.13 -5.33 -6.84
N GLU A 44 1.82 -5.89 -8.01
CA GLU A 44 2.59 -7.00 -8.57
C GLU A 44 4.06 -6.62 -8.78
N ASP A 45 4.34 -5.41 -9.27
CA ASP A 45 5.71 -4.94 -9.51
C ASP A 45 6.51 -4.77 -8.21
N THR A 46 5.89 -4.18 -7.18
CA THR A 46 6.59 -3.95 -5.91
C THR A 46 6.74 -5.25 -5.12
N LYS A 47 5.82 -6.22 -5.28
CA LYS A 47 5.99 -7.59 -4.78
C LYS A 47 7.18 -8.28 -5.43
N ALA A 48 7.33 -8.19 -6.75
CA ALA A 48 8.50 -8.74 -7.43
C ALA A 48 9.81 -8.12 -6.91
N SER A 49 9.80 -6.82 -6.58
CA SER A 49 10.96 -6.18 -5.95
C SER A 49 11.23 -6.68 -4.52
N LEU A 50 10.18 -6.91 -3.73
CA LEU A 50 10.31 -7.52 -2.39
C LEU A 50 10.89 -8.94 -2.49
N GLU A 51 10.38 -9.74 -3.44
CA GLU A 51 10.85 -11.11 -3.64
C GLU A 51 12.33 -11.15 -4.05
N ILE A 52 12.77 -10.22 -4.92
CA ILE A 52 14.19 -10.11 -5.29
C ILE A 52 15.06 -9.82 -4.06
N VAL A 53 14.65 -8.87 -3.19
CA VAL A 53 15.46 -8.55 -2.01
C VAL A 53 15.43 -9.67 -0.96
N GLU A 54 14.32 -10.42 -0.85
CA GLU A 54 14.25 -11.65 -0.04
C GLU A 54 15.20 -12.73 -0.58
N GLN A 55 15.22 -12.94 -1.90
CA GLN A 55 16.14 -13.88 -2.55
C GLN A 55 17.62 -13.46 -2.39
N MET A 56 17.88 -12.17 -2.25
CA MET A 56 19.21 -11.64 -1.91
C MET A 56 19.58 -11.80 -0.43
N GLY A 57 18.68 -12.33 0.41
CA GLY A 57 18.93 -12.68 1.80
C GLY A 57 18.35 -11.71 2.84
N ALA A 58 17.52 -10.73 2.44
CA ALA A 58 16.85 -9.85 3.38
C ALA A 58 15.67 -10.56 4.08
N ASP A 59 15.50 -10.34 5.40
CA ASP A 59 14.29 -10.73 6.13
C ASP A 59 13.21 -9.67 5.94
N VAL A 60 12.16 -10.01 5.18
CA VAL A 60 11.05 -9.10 4.88
C VAL A 60 9.81 -9.51 5.67
N LYS A 61 9.22 -8.53 6.38
CA LYS A 61 7.98 -8.70 7.13
C LYS A 61 6.96 -7.66 6.71
N ILE A 62 5.88 -8.11 6.09
CA ILE A 62 4.76 -7.26 5.70
C ILE A 62 3.75 -7.22 6.84
N GLN A 63 3.47 -6.02 7.36
CA GLN A 63 2.39 -5.79 8.32
C GLN A 63 1.27 -5.02 7.65
N ASP A 64 0.20 -5.72 7.27
CA ASP A 64 -1.01 -5.09 6.75
C ASP A 64 -1.72 -4.33 7.87
N LYS A 65 -1.45 -3.04 7.95
CA LYS A 65 -2.32 -2.10 8.66
C LYS A 65 -3.39 -1.65 7.68
N PHE A 66 -4.46 -2.43 7.59
CA PHE A 66 -5.70 -1.95 6.99
C PHE A 66 -6.15 -0.69 7.75
N PHE A 67 -5.97 0.48 7.15
CA PHE A 67 -6.49 1.74 7.67
C PHE A 67 -8.02 1.74 7.52
N ASN A 68 -8.71 1.10 8.46
CA ASN A 68 -10.18 1.03 8.49
C ASN A 68 -10.85 2.29 9.07
N ASN A 69 -10.15 3.42 9.16
CA ASN A 69 -10.66 4.63 9.81
C ASN A 69 -11.41 5.58 8.87
N TRP A 70 -12.16 5.04 7.89
CA TRP A 70 -13.22 5.82 7.26
C TRP A 70 -14.53 5.57 8.00
N SER A 71 -14.77 6.38 9.03
CA SER A 71 -16.10 6.56 9.63
C SER A 71 -17.00 7.24 8.59
N GLY A 72 -17.52 6.45 7.66
CA GLY A 72 -18.37 6.91 6.56
C GLY A 72 -19.18 5.80 5.91
N ASN A 73 -18.66 4.58 5.78
CA ASN A 73 -19.46 3.40 5.43
C ASN A 73 -18.86 2.15 6.09
N LYS A 74 -19.63 1.58 7.03
CA LYS A 74 -19.30 0.38 7.80
C LYS A 74 -19.32 -0.83 6.85
N TRP A 75 -18.18 -1.25 6.32
CA TRP A 75 -18.07 -2.51 5.59
C TRP A 75 -18.12 -3.66 6.60
N ILE A 76 -19.33 -4.16 6.85
CA ILE A 76 -19.57 -5.33 7.70
C ILE A 76 -19.01 -6.55 6.97
N LYS A 77 -17.81 -7.02 7.34
CA LYS A 77 -17.44 -8.42 7.04
C LYS A 77 -18.27 -9.30 7.97
N LYS A 78 -19.25 -10.01 7.42
CA LYS A 78 -19.96 -11.11 8.11
C LYS A 78 -18.92 -12.15 8.53
N THR A 79 -18.68 -12.27 9.83
CA THR A 79 -18.00 -13.43 10.41
C THR A 79 -18.89 -14.64 10.23
N LYS A 80 -18.34 -15.72 9.65
CA LYS A 80 -18.99 -17.04 9.61
C LYS A 80 -19.23 -17.53 11.04
N LYS A 81 -20.44 -18.03 11.29
CA LYS A 81 -20.75 -18.93 12.40
C LYS A 81 -20.63 -20.36 11.88
#